data_AF-A0A5Y7IL26-F1
#
_entry.id   AF-A0A5Y7IL26-F1
#
_cell.length_a   1.000
_cell.length_b   1.000
_cell.length_c   1.000
_cell.angle_alpha   90.00
_cell.angle_beta   90.00
_cell.angle_gamma   90.00
#
_symmetry.space_group_name_H-M   'P 1'
#
loop_
_entity.id
_entity.type
_entity.pdbx_description
1 polymer ?
#
loop_
_entity_poly.entity_id
_entity_poly.type
_entity_poly.pdbx_seq_one_letter_code
_entity_poly.pdbx_strand_id
1 'polypeptide(L)'
;MSEEGFMLAVLKGIPLIQDIKAEGNSRSWIMTIDGHPARGEIFSEAFSISLFLNDLESLPKPCLAYVTLLLAAHPDVHDYAIQLTADGGWLNGYYT
;
A
#
# COMPACT_ATOMS: atom_id res chain seq x y z
N MET A 1 7.29 17.75 -15.03
CA MET A 1 7.49 17.04 -13.75
C MET A 1 7.62 15.58 -14.08
N SER A 2 8.58 14.83 -13.52
CA SER A 2 8.61 13.38 -13.70
C SER A 2 7.38 12.75 -13.05
N GLU A 3 6.94 11.61 -13.55
CA GLU A 3 5.85 10.79 -12.96
C GLU A 3 6.08 10.56 -11.46
N GLU A 4 7.31 10.21 -11.09
CA GLU A 4 7.79 10.07 -9.71
C GLU A 4 7.63 11.37 -8.89
N GLY A 5 8.05 12.50 -9.44
CA GLY A 5 7.97 13.79 -8.75
C GLY A 5 6.52 14.26 -8.55
N PHE A 6 5.65 13.97 -9.52
CA PHE A 6 4.22 14.24 -9.41
C PHE A 6 3.57 13.39 -8.32
N MET A 7 3.78 12.08 -8.35
CA MET A 7 3.22 11.18 -7.34
C MET A 7 3.72 11.48 -5.94
N LEU A 8 5.02 11.80 -5.78
CA LEU A 8 5.54 12.23 -4.49
C LEU A 8 4.87 13.51 -3.97
N ALA A 9 4.55 14.46 -4.86
CA ALA A 9 3.82 15.66 -4.48
C ALA A 9 2.37 15.34 -4.06
N VAL A 10 1.71 14.42 -4.76
CA VAL A 10 0.37 13.92 -4.41
C VAL A 10 0.38 13.27 -3.02
N LEU A 11 1.31 12.34 -2.77
CA LEU A 11 1.43 11.64 -1.49
C LEU A 11 1.67 12.62 -0.33
N LYS A 12 2.53 13.62 -0.51
CA LYS A 12 2.77 14.68 0.48
C LYS A 12 1.55 15.57 0.74
N GLY A 13 0.58 15.60 -0.19
CA GLY A 13 -0.66 16.35 -0.04
C GLY A 13 -1.72 15.65 0.81
N ILE A 14 -1.55 14.37 1.14
CA ILE A 14 -2.53 13.57 1.90
C ILE A 14 -2.15 13.58 3.39
N PRO A 15 -2.94 14.19 4.29
CA PRO A 15 -2.56 14.36 5.71
C PRO A 15 -2.34 13.06 6.49
N LEU A 16 -2.99 11.98 6.07
CA LEU A 16 -2.84 10.66 6.68
C LEU A 16 -1.51 10.00 6.32
N ILE A 17 -0.83 10.47 5.27
CA ILE A 17 0.45 9.94 4.82
C ILE A 17 1.59 10.77 5.43
N GLN A 18 2.46 10.10 6.17
CA GLN A 18 3.55 10.73 6.92
C GLN A 18 4.87 9.98 6.68
N ASP A 19 5.97 10.55 7.16
CA ASP A 19 7.31 9.95 7.17
C ASP A 19 7.82 9.41 5.82
N ILE A 20 7.37 9.99 4.70
CA ILE A 20 7.71 9.53 3.35
C ILE A 20 9.22 9.62 3.12
N LYS A 21 9.84 8.48 2.82
CA LYS A 21 11.26 8.34 2.44
C LYS A 21 11.36 7.52 1.17
N ALA A 22 12.11 8.03 0.19
CA ALA A 22 12.42 7.27 -1.02
C ALA A 22 13.37 6.10 -0.69
N GLU A 23 13.11 4.92 -1.24
CA GLU A 23 14.01 3.78 -1.15
C GLU A 23 15.05 3.82 -2.27
N GLY A 24 16.25 4.32 -1.96
CA GLY A 24 17.37 4.33 -2.90
C GLY A 24 17.08 5.12 -4.19
N ASN A 25 17.53 4.59 -5.34
CA ASN A 25 17.23 5.13 -6.67
C ASN A 25 15.97 4.52 -7.31
N SER A 26 15.11 3.87 -6.51
CA SER A 26 13.93 3.18 -7.01
C SER A 26 12.70 4.09 -6.97
N ARG A 27 11.71 3.82 -7.82
CA ARG A 27 10.41 4.53 -7.84
C ARG A 27 9.50 4.08 -6.69
N SER A 28 10.08 3.88 -5.50
CA SER A 28 9.38 3.37 -4.33
C SER A 28 9.68 4.19 -3.09
N TRP A 29 8.70 4.23 -2.19
CA TRP A 29 8.74 4.98 -0.95
C TRP A 29 8.26 4.11 0.20
N ILE A 30 8.95 4.21 1.33
CA ILE A 30 8.39 3.82 2.62
C ILE A 30 7.71 5.04 3.25
N MET A 31 6.58 4.81 3.88
CA MET A 31 5.78 5.85 4.52
C MET A 31 4.98 5.27 5.68
N THR A 32 4.29 6.13 6.41
CA THR A 32 3.26 5.73 7.37
C THR A 32 1.90 6.22 6.88
N ILE A 33 0.86 5.40 6.99
CA ILE A 33 -0.53 5.77 6.71
C ILE A 33 -1.31 5.59 7.99
N ASP A 34 -1.79 6.69 8.58
CA ASP A 34 -2.48 6.69 9.87
C ASP A 34 -1.70 5.93 10.97
N GLY A 35 -0.39 6.17 11.04
CA GLY A 35 0.53 5.52 11.99
C GLY A 35 0.95 4.09 11.64
N HIS A 36 0.43 3.49 10.56
CA HIS A 36 0.77 2.13 10.14
C HIS A 36 1.84 2.13 9.04
N PRO A 37 2.80 1.18 9.07
CA PRO A 37 3.80 1.07 8.01
C PRO A 37 3.15 0.82 6.64
N ALA A 38 3.65 1.54 5.64
CA ALA A 38 3.16 1.45 4.28
C ALA A 38 4.30 1.61 3.26
N ARG A 39 4.07 1.09 2.05
CA ARG A 39 4.97 1.24 0.90
C ARG A 39 4.19 1.73 -0.31
N GLY A 40 4.78 2.61 -1.09
CA GLY A 40 4.26 3.06 -2.38
C GLY A 40 5.26 2.70 -3.47
N GLU A 41 4.79 2.25 -4.63
CA GLU A 41 5.66 1.92 -5.75
C GLU A 41 4.99 2.28 -7.08
N ILE A 42 5.75 2.91 -7.98
CA ILE A 42 5.31 3.16 -9.36
C ILE A 42 5.88 2.06 -10.25
N PHE A 43 4.97 1.38 -10.93
CA PHE A 43 5.25 0.49 -12.05
C PHE A 43 4.94 1.21 -13.36
N SER A 44 5.31 0.61 -14.50
CA SER A 44 4.88 1.12 -15.79
C SER A 44 3.35 1.15 -15.86
N GLU A 45 2.77 2.36 -15.84
CA GLU A 45 1.32 2.63 -15.96
C GLU A 45 0.47 2.23 -14.75
N ALA A 46 1.08 1.94 -13.60
CA ALA A 46 0.35 1.62 -12.38
C ALA A 46 1.05 2.16 -11.14
N PHE A 47 0.25 2.44 -10.12
CA PHE A 47 0.72 2.77 -8.79
C PHE A 47 0.20 1.72 -7.81
N SER A 48 1.08 1.22 -6.93
CA SER A 48 0.66 0.33 -5.85
C SER A 48 0.86 0.99 -4.49
N ILE A 49 -0.12 0.80 -3.60
CA ILE A 49 0.03 1.07 -2.17
C ILE A 49 -0.03 -0.25 -1.41
N SER A 50 0.96 -0.47 -0.56
CA SER A 50 1.06 -1.58 0.37
C SER A 50 0.83 -1.07 1.78
N LEU A 51 -0.07 -1.69 2.53
CA LEU A 51 -0.24 -1.49 3.98
C LEU A 51 0.27 -2.72 4.71
N PHE A 52 1.04 -2.53 5.78
CA PHE A 52 1.44 -3.64 6.64
C PHE A 52 0.37 -3.90 7.68
N LEU A 53 -0.15 -5.13 7.69
CA LEU A 53 -1.08 -5.63 8.69
C LEU A 53 -0.27 -6.44 9.71
N ASN A 54 -0.10 -5.86 10.91
CA ASN A 54 0.54 -6.55 12.03
C ASN A 54 -0.30 -7.74 12.48
N ASP A 55 0.34 -8.76 13.04
CA ASP A 55 -0.30 -9.85 13.78
C ASP A 55 -1.41 -10.58 12.99
N LEU A 56 -1.15 -10.83 11.70
CA LEU A 56 -2.06 -11.59 10.84
C LEU A 56 -2.26 -13.04 11.29
N GLU A 57 -1.36 -13.59 12.11
CA GLU A 57 -1.52 -14.90 12.73
C GLU A 57 -2.70 -14.93 13.73
N SER A 58 -3.01 -13.81 14.38
CA SER A 58 -4.15 -13.70 15.30
C SER A 58 -5.47 -13.42 14.59
N LEU A 59 -5.43 -13.04 13.30
CA LEU A 59 -6.63 -12.76 12.51
C LEU A 59 -7.36 -14.06 12.12
N PRO A 60 -8.64 -14.21 12.50
CA PRO A 60 -9.43 -15.35 12.06
C PRO A 60 -9.51 -15.42 10.53
N LYS A 61 -9.44 -16.63 9.96
CA LYS A 61 -9.58 -16.86 8.51
C LYS A 61 -10.79 -16.14 7.86
N PRO A 62 -11.97 -16.05 8.51
CA PRO A 62 -13.08 -15.26 7.97
C PRO A 62 -12.76 -13.77 7.81
N CYS A 63 -12.00 -13.16 8.73
CA CYS A 63 -11.61 -11.75 8.66
C CYS A 63 -10.73 -11.48 7.43
N LEU A 64 -9.79 -12.38 7.13
CA LEU A 64 -8.98 -12.32 5.91
C LEU A 64 -9.86 -12.35 4.66
N ALA A 65 -10.83 -13.26 4.59
CA ALA A 65 -11.75 -13.34 3.46
C ALA A 65 -12.60 -12.06 3.30
N TYR A 66 -13.04 -11.46 4.40
CA TYR A 66 -13.77 -10.18 4.37
C TYR A 66 -12.91 -9.03 3.87
N VAL A 67 -11.66 -8.91 4.34
CA VAL A 67 -10.72 -7.89 3.85
C VAL A 67 -10.52 -8.04 2.34
N THR A 68 -10.29 -9.27 1.87
CA THR A 68 -10.17 -9.58 0.44
C THR A 68 -11.41 -9.15 -0.36
N LEU A 69 -12.62 -9.45 0.13
CA LEU A 69 -13.86 -9.08 -0.54
C LEU A 69 -14.09 -7.56 -0.57
N LEU A 70 -13.73 -6.85 0.50
CA LEU A 70 -13.84 -5.40 0.56
C LEU A 70 -12.93 -4.72 -0.47
N LEU A 71 -11.71 -5.24 -0.65
CA LEU A 71 -10.77 -4.75 -1.66
C LEU A 71 -11.26 -5.04 -3.07
N ALA A 72 -11.76 -6.25 -3.31
CA ALA A 72 -12.34 -6.64 -4.60
C ALA A 72 -13.57 -5.79 -4.97
N ALA A 73 -14.28 -5.27 -3.97
CA ALA A 73 -15.46 -4.42 -4.17
C ALA A 73 -15.12 -2.92 -4.27
N HIS A 74 -13.87 -2.51 -4.04
CA HIS A 74 -13.49 -1.10 -4.10
C HIS A 74 -13.34 -0.66 -5.57
N PRO A 75 -14.14 0.30 -6.07
CA PRO A 75 -14.23 0.61 -7.49
C PRO A 75 -12.92 1.10 -8.10
N ASP A 76 -12.07 1.73 -7.29
CA ASP A 76 -10.79 2.28 -7.74
C ASP A 76 -9.60 1.30 -7.55
N VAL A 77 -9.82 0.11 -6.97
CA VAL A 77 -8.77 -0.92 -6.83
C VAL A 77 -8.91 -1.89 -7.99
N HIS A 78 -7.94 -1.89 -8.89
CA HIS A 78 -7.97 -2.68 -10.12
C HIS A 78 -7.45 -4.09 -9.89
N ASP A 79 -6.51 -4.25 -8.97
CA ASP A 79 -5.98 -5.54 -8.51
C ASP A 79 -5.53 -5.43 -7.05
N TYR A 80 -5.44 -6.56 -6.35
CA TYR A 80 -4.97 -6.61 -4.97
C TYR A 80 -4.22 -7.90 -4.67
N ALA A 81 -3.27 -7.84 -3.74
CA ALA A 81 -2.54 -9.01 -3.28
C ALA A 81 -2.29 -8.94 -1.77
N ILE A 82 -2.33 -10.09 -1.09
CA ILE A 82 -1.90 -10.20 0.30
C ILE A 82 -0.69 -11.13 0.35
N GLN A 83 0.45 -10.61 0.81
CA GLN A 83 1.67 -11.37 1.04
C GLN A 83 1.90 -11.54 2.54
N LEU A 84 1.74 -12.77 3.03
CA LEU A 84 2.01 -13.10 4.44
C LEU A 84 3.53 -13.20 4.69
N THR A 85 3.97 -12.72 5.84
CA THR A 85 5.33 -12.83 6.36
C THR A 85 5.30 -13.36 7.79
N ALA A 86 6.46 -13.65 8.38
CA ALA A 86 6.54 -14.08 9.78
C ALA A 86 6.09 -12.99 10.77
N ASP A 87 6.15 -11.72 10.36
CA ASP A 87 5.84 -10.56 11.23
C ASP A 87 4.41 -10.03 11.01
N GLY A 88 3.67 -10.57 10.04
CA GLY A 88 2.36 -10.07 9.64
C GLY A 88 2.10 -10.30 8.15
N GLY A 89 1.77 -9.24 7.42
CA GLY A 89 1.54 -9.35 5.98
C GLY A 89 1.27 -8.02 5.30
N TRP A 90 1.68 -7.96 4.04
CA TRP A 90 1.54 -6.80 3.18
C TRP A 90 0.27 -6.93 2.35
N LEU A 91 -0.65 -6.00 2.55
CA LEU A 91 -1.83 -5.83 1.73
C LEU A 91 -1.54 -4.78 0.65
N ASN A 92 -1.49 -5.22 -0.61
CA ASN A 92 -1.24 -4.39 -1.78
C ASN A 92 -2.53 -4.10 -2.53
N GLY A 93 -2.76 -2.84 -2.88
CA GLY A 93 -3.76 -2.42 -3.86
C GLY A 93 -3.07 -1.75 -5.06
N TYR A 94 -3.49 -2.12 -6.26
CA TYR A 94 -3.00 -1.58 -7.53
C TYR A 94 -4.04 -0.64 -8.15
N TYR A 95 -3.56 0.52 -8.58
CA TYR A 95 -4.33 1.60 -9.18
C TYR A 95 -3.71 1.92 -10.55
N THR A 96 -4.53 2.03 -11.61
CA THR A 96 -4.08 2.38 -12.97
C THR A 96 -4.66 3.71 -13.41
#